data_AF-A0AAU2A591-F1
#
_entry.id   AF-A0AAU2A591-F1
#
_cell.length_a   1.000
_cell.length_b   1.000
_cell.length_c   1.000
_cell.angle_alpha   90.00
_cell.angle_beta   90.00
_cell.angle_gamma   90.00
#
_symmetry.space_group_name_H-M   'P 1'
#
loop_
_entity.id
_entity.type
_entity.pdbx_description
1 polymer ?
#
loop_
_entity_poly.entity_id
_entity_poly.type
_entity_poly.pdbx_seq_one_letter_code
_entity_poly.pdbx_strand_id
1 'polypeptide(L)'
;MPSPGCLVAIIAPILAVLLTASVLMAMHHRQESANDRNEKAALRRTVTQARSYAHDVLAKAPDDYPGRKVVRGIAERHDGRLISYSYVRSGGSLTITVRFFAEYEDTSMFGVSYSRAHRCYSFEFRRDAEGGLRERTTPLEKCDVA
;
A
#
# COMPACT_ATOMS: atom_id res chain seq x y z
N MET A 1 -49.30 -28.37 30.07
CA MET A 1 -48.86 -27.81 28.77
C MET A 1 -48.54 -26.34 28.99
N PRO A 2 -47.35 -25.83 28.63
CA PRO A 2 -47.06 -24.41 28.79
C PRO A 2 -47.98 -23.60 27.88
N SER A 3 -48.47 -22.47 28.36
CA SER A 3 -49.37 -21.61 27.60
C SER A 3 -48.66 -21.07 26.34
N PRO A 4 -49.37 -20.89 25.22
CA PRO A 4 -48.77 -20.40 23.97
C PRO A 4 -48.08 -19.03 24.14
N GLY A 5 -48.52 -18.22 25.11
CA GLY A 5 -47.85 -16.96 25.47
C GLY A 5 -46.43 -17.10 26.05
N CYS A 6 -46.14 -18.18 26.79
CA CYS A 6 -44.79 -18.41 27.35
C CYS A 6 -43.78 -18.81 26.28
N LEU A 7 -44.20 -19.57 25.26
CA LEU A 7 -43.32 -19.95 24.15
C LEU A 7 -42.97 -18.73 23.28
N VAL A 8 -43.95 -17.87 22.99
CA VAL A 8 -43.74 -16.63 22.24
C VAL A 8 -42.81 -15.66 23.00
N ALA A 9 -42.97 -15.54 24.32
CA ALA A 9 -42.12 -14.69 25.16
C ALA A 9 -40.64 -15.12 25.18
N ILE A 10 -40.33 -16.39 24.91
CA ILE A 10 -38.96 -16.91 24.84
C ILE A 10 -38.42 -16.88 23.40
N ILE A 11 -39.26 -17.21 22.41
CA ILE A 11 -38.85 -17.28 21.01
C ILE A 11 -38.62 -15.88 20.41
N ALA A 12 -39.46 -14.90 20.77
CA ALA A 12 -39.35 -13.53 20.26
C ALA A 12 -37.99 -12.86 20.55
N PRO A 13 -37.45 -12.85 21.79
CA PRO A 13 -36.13 -12.27 22.05
C PRO A 13 -35.00 -13.04 21.37
N ILE A 14 -35.09 -14.37 21.26
CA ILE A 14 -34.09 -15.18 20.54
C ILE A 14 -34.07 -14.80 19.05
N LEU A 15 -35.25 -14.70 18.42
CA LEU A 15 -35.36 -14.28 17.02
C LEU A 15 -34.84 -12.85 16.81
N ALA A 16 -35.14 -11.92 17.73
CA ALA A 16 -34.63 -10.55 17.67
C ALA A 16 -33.10 -10.50 17.74
N VAL A 17 -32.48 -11.30 18.62
CA VAL A 17 -31.01 -11.42 18.71
C VAL A 17 -30.42 -12.01 17.43
N LEU A 18 -31.04 -13.04 16.85
CA LEU A 18 -30.55 -13.65 15.61
C LEU A 18 -30.66 -12.69 14.41
N LEU A 19 -31.74 -11.92 14.31
CA LEU A 19 -31.92 -10.91 13.27
C LEU A 19 -30.91 -9.78 13.40
N THR A 20 -30.71 -9.25 14.61
CA THR A 20 -29.72 -8.19 14.87
C THR A 20 -28.30 -8.68 14.58
N ALA A 21 -27.93 -9.89 15.01
CA ALA A 21 -26.64 -10.49 14.71
C ALA A 21 -26.43 -10.65 13.18
N SER A 22 -27.45 -11.11 12.46
CA SER A 22 -27.38 -11.28 11.01
C SER A 22 -27.17 -9.95 10.27
N VAL A 23 -27.87 -8.90 10.70
CA VAL A 23 -27.70 -7.54 10.15
C VAL A 23 -26.29 -7.00 10.43
N LEU A 24 -25.79 -7.19 11.66
CA LEU A 24 -24.43 -6.76 12.04
C LEU A 24 -23.36 -7.47 11.20
N MET A 25 -23.47 -8.79 11.02
CA MET A 25 -22.54 -9.54 10.18
C MET A 25 -22.57 -9.05 8.72
N ALA A 26 -23.77 -8.81 8.17
CA ALA A 26 -23.90 -8.31 6.80
C ALA A 26 -23.30 -6.91 6.62
N MET A 27 -23.50 -6.01 7.60
CA MET A 27 -22.88 -4.68 7.58
C MET A 27 -21.35 -4.78 7.71
N HIS A 28 -20.86 -5.59 8.64
CA HIS A 28 -19.44 -5.81 8.85
C HIS A 28 -18.76 -6.32 7.57
N HIS A 29 -19.36 -7.30 6.90
CA HIS A 29 -18.81 -7.84 5.66
C HIS A 29 -18.80 -6.80 4.51
N ARG A 30 -19.82 -5.94 4.44
CA ARG A 30 -19.84 -4.83 3.47
C ARG A 30 -18.76 -3.79 3.77
N GLN A 31 -18.55 -3.47 5.05
CA GLN A 31 -17.49 -2.56 5.49
C GLN A 31 -16.12 -3.12 5.13
N GLU A 32 -15.84 -4.37 5.52
CA GLU A 32 -14.59 -5.06 5.21
C GLU A 32 -14.34 -5.10 3.70
N SER A 33 -15.35 -5.46 2.90
CA SER A 33 -15.25 -5.46 1.44
C SER A 33 -14.96 -4.08 0.85
N ALA A 34 -15.52 -3.01 1.43
CA ALA A 34 -15.22 -1.64 1.00
C ALA A 34 -13.80 -1.22 1.37
N ASN A 35 -13.35 -1.52 2.58
CA ASN A 35 -12.01 -1.21 3.06
C ASN A 35 -10.95 -1.95 2.24
N ASP A 36 -11.21 -3.23 1.90
CA ASP A 36 -10.40 -4.04 1.01
C ASP A 36 -10.20 -3.39 -0.37
N ARG A 37 -11.29 -2.84 -0.93
CA ARG A 37 -11.24 -2.13 -2.21
C ARG A 37 -10.44 -0.84 -2.09
N ASN A 38 -10.64 -0.09 -1.00
CA ASN A 38 -9.95 1.17 -0.73
C ASN A 38 -8.45 0.97 -0.54
N GLU A 39 -8.06 -0.05 0.22
CA GLU A 39 -6.66 -0.44 0.41
C GLU A 39 -6.02 -0.85 -0.93
N LYS A 40 -6.70 -1.71 -1.72
CA LYS A 40 -6.21 -2.11 -3.05
C LYS A 40 -6.07 -0.91 -3.98
N ALA A 41 -6.97 0.05 -3.93
CA ALA A 41 -6.87 1.29 -4.69
C ALA A 41 -5.70 2.18 -4.23
N ALA A 42 -5.44 2.26 -2.92
CA ALA A 42 -4.26 2.92 -2.37
C ALA A 42 -2.95 2.25 -2.83
N LEU A 43 -2.86 0.92 -2.76
CA LEU A 43 -1.70 0.17 -3.25
C LEU A 43 -1.51 0.32 -4.77
N ARG A 44 -2.57 0.54 -5.54
CA ARG A 44 -2.42 0.89 -6.97
C ARG A 44 -1.85 2.30 -7.15
N ARG A 45 -2.23 3.26 -6.30
CA ARG A 45 -1.67 4.63 -6.34
C ARG A 45 -0.16 4.65 -6.07
N THR A 46 0.35 3.73 -5.23
CA THR A 46 1.81 3.63 -5.02
C THR A 46 2.58 3.22 -6.28
N VAL A 47 1.95 2.55 -7.25
CA VAL A 47 2.58 2.26 -8.56
C VAL A 47 2.86 3.55 -9.33
N THR A 48 1.92 4.48 -9.32
CA THR A 48 2.07 5.79 -9.99
C THR A 48 3.14 6.63 -9.30
N GLN A 49 3.18 6.65 -7.97
CA GLN A 49 4.24 7.30 -7.19
C GLN A 49 5.61 6.69 -7.50
N ALA A 50 5.73 5.35 -7.52
CA ALA A 50 6.97 4.65 -7.84
C ALA A 50 7.49 4.98 -9.25
N ARG A 51 6.60 5.03 -10.25
CA ARG A 51 6.96 5.43 -11.62
C ARG A 51 7.42 6.89 -11.69
N SER A 52 6.72 7.78 -11.00
CA SER A 52 7.07 9.20 -10.96
C SER A 52 8.42 9.44 -10.26
N TYR A 53 8.67 8.70 -9.18
CA TYR A 53 9.96 8.65 -8.50
C TYR A 53 11.08 8.20 -9.45
N ALA A 54 10.90 7.09 -10.17
CA ALA A 54 11.89 6.58 -11.10
C ALA A 54 12.24 7.61 -12.18
N HIS A 55 11.22 8.27 -12.73
CA HIS A 55 11.39 9.33 -13.73
C HIS A 55 12.17 10.54 -13.17
N ASP A 56 11.83 11.00 -11.97
CA ASP A 56 12.53 12.10 -11.31
C ASP A 56 14.00 11.75 -10.99
N VAL A 57 14.27 10.50 -10.63
CA VAL A 57 15.63 10.02 -10.38
C VAL A 57 16.45 10.05 -11.68
N LEU A 58 15.90 9.55 -12.78
CA LEU A 58 16.53 9.61 -14.10
C LEU A 58 16.79 11.06 -14.55
N ALA A 59 15.82 11.95 -14.36
CA ALA A 59 15.96 13.37 -14.71
C ALA A 59 17.05 14.10 -13.90
N LYS A 60 17.42 13.59 -12.72
CA LYS A 60 18.52 14.14 -11.89
C LYS A 60 19.88 13.49 -12.16
N ALA A 61 19.94 12.54 -13.08
CA ALA A 61 21.11 11.71 -13.33
C ALA A 61 21.45 11.62 -14.83
N PRO A 62 21.62 12.73 -15.57
CA PRO A 62 21.91 12.65 -16.99
C PRO A 62 23.27 11.99 -17.30
N ASP A 63 24.29 12.23 -16.46
CA ASP A 63 25.67 11.78 -16.73
C ASP A 63 26.22 10.80 -15.68
N ASP A 64 25.64 10.78 -14.48
CA ASP A 64 26.04 9.89 -13.39
C ASP A 64 24.92 9.62 -12.39
N TYR A 65 25.11 8.57 -11.60
CA TYR A 65 24.19 8.13 -10.57
C TYR A 65 23.91 9.23 -9.54
N PRO A 66 22.63 9.49 -9.21
CA PRO A 66 22.29 10.52 -8.25
C PRO A 66 22.66 10.07 -6.84
N GLY A 67 23.29 10.96 -6.08
CA GLY A 67 23.74 10.63 -4.72
C GLY A 67 22.58 10.34 -3.76
N ARG A 68 22.88 9.58 -2.69
CA ARG A 68 21.90 9.12 -1.68
C ARG A 68 20.97 10.21 -1.14
N LYS A 69 21.48 11.43 -0.92
CA LYS A 69 20.67 12.56 -0.40
C LYS A 69 19.61 13.03 -1.41
N VAL A 70 19.95 13.04 -2.69
CA VAL A 70 19.06 13.47 -3.77
C VAL A 70 17.92 12.47 -3.91
N VAL A 71 18.23 11.17 -4.02
CA VAL A 71 17.21 10.13 -4.16
C VAL A 71 16.33 10.02 -2.92
N ARG A 72 16.86 10.26 -1.71
CA ARG A 72 16.04 10.38 -0.50
C ARG A 72 15.04 11.53 -0.61
N GLY A 73 15.49 12.72 -1.02
CA GLY A 73 14.61 13.87 -1.17
C GLY A 73 13.55 13.68 -2.26
N ILE A 74 13.87 12.94 -3.34
CA ILE A 74 12.88 12.56 -4.36
C ILE A 74 11.86 11.60 -3.75
N ALA A 75 12.30 10.57 -3.02
CA ALA A 75 11.39 9.62 -2.36
C ALA A 75 10.41 10.34 -1.44
N GLU A 76 10.89 11.26 -0.59
CA GLU A 76 10.05 12.02 0.34
C GLU A 76 8.98 12.88 -0.37
N ARG A 77 9.29 13.43 -1.55
CA ARG A 77 8.30 14.19 -2.36
C ARG A 77 7.21 13.32 -2.98
N HIS A 78 7.45 12.02 -3.12
CA HIS A 78 6.50 11.06 -3.70
C HIS A 78 5.83 10.20 -2.61
N ASP A 79 5.67 10.73 -1.40
CA ASP A 79 5.14 10.00 -0.24
C ASP A 79 5.88 8.69 0.04
N GLY A 80 7.20 8.71 -0.16
CA GLY A 80 8.08 7.57 -0.03
C GLY A 80 9.15 7.74 1.05
N ARG A 81 9.68 6.62 1.53
CA ARG A 81 10.83 6.56 2.43
C ARG A 81 11.91 5.69 1.82
N LEU A 82 13.10 6.25 1.66
CA LEU A 82 14.29 5.51 1.24
C LEU A 82 14.65 4.45 2.28
N ILE A 83 14.70 3.19 1.85
CA ILE A 83 15.07 2.04 2.69
C ILE A 83 16.55 1.71 2.50
N SER A 84 16.97 1.52 1.25
CA SER A 84 18.35 1.16 0.92
C SER A 84 18.87 1.94 -0.29
N TYR A 85 20.19 2.06 -0.34
CA TYR A 85 20.92 2.65 -1.46
C TYR A 85 22.20 1.84 -1.61
N SER A 86 22.31 1.08 -2.70
CA SER A 86 23.45 0.19 -2.95
C SER A 86 24.04 0.51 -4.32
N TYR A 87 25.29 0.93 -4.34
CA TYR A 87 26.01 1.26 -5.57
C TYR A 87 27.13 0.25 -5.81
N VAL A 88 27.02 -0.53 -6.89
CA VAL A 88 28.01 -1.51 -7.28
C VAL A 88 28.89 -0.93 -8.38
N ARG A 89 30.06 -0.42 -7.97
CA ARG A 89 31.01 0.26 -8.87
C ARG A 89 31.51 -0.64 -10.02
N SER A 90 31.75 -1.93 -9.75
CA SER A 90 32.27 -2.88 -10.74
C SER A 90 31.24 -3.23 -11.84
N GLY A 91 29.95 -3.20 -11.50
CA GLY A 91 28.86 -3.48 -12.43
C GLY A 91 28.20 -2.23 -13.02
N GLY A 92 28.66 -1.04 -12.60
CA GLY A 92 28.03 0.23 -12.95
C GLY A 92 26.52 0.20 -12.73
N SER A 93 26.07 -0.29 -11.57
CA SER A 93 24.64 -0.43 -11.22
C SER A 93 24.33 0.24 -9.89
N LEU A 94 23.21 0.93 -9.83
CA LEU A 94 22.65 1.51 -8.61
C LEU A 94 21.30 0.87 -8.32
N THR A 95 21.19 0.22 -7.16
CA THR A 95 19.94 -0.34 -6.66
C THR A 95 19.43 0.50 -5.50
N ILE A 96 18.18 0.94 -5.59
CA ILE A 96 17.52 1.72 -4.57
C ILE A 96 16.22 1.04 -4.17
N THR A 97 16.00 0.84 -2.87
CA THR A 97 14.70 0.38 -2.37
C THR A 97 13.97 1.54 -1.70
N VAL A 98 12.73 1.79 -2.11
CA VAL A 98 11.85 2.81 -1.53
C VAL A 98 10.54 2.19 -1.09
N ARG A 99 10.07 2.57 0.10
CA ARG A 99 8.73 2.28 0.60
C ARG A 99 7.81 3.45 0.27
N PHE A 100 6.83 3.25 -0.58
CA PHE A 100 5.80 4.25 -0.89
C PHE A 100 4.57 4.03 -0.03
N PHE A 101 3.93 5.12 0.35
CA PHE A 101 2.75 5.10 1.19
C PHE A 101 1.56 5.73 0.48
N ALA A 102 0.37 5.19 0.76
CA ALA A 102 -0.88 5.75 0.27
C ALA A 102 -1.95 5.66 1.36
N GLU A 103 -2.65 6.75 1.58
CA GLU A 103 -3.76 6.82 2.53
C GLU A 103 -5.08 6.39 1.88
N TYR A 104 -5.93 5.75 2.66
CA TYR A 104 -7.26 5.32 2.23
C TYR A 104 -8.27 5.45 3.36
N GLU A 105 -9.53 5.61 2.97
CA GLU A 105 -10.66 5.63 3.90
C GLU A 105 -10.95 4.21 4.38
N ASP A 106 -11.03 4.09 5.69
CA ASP A 106 -11.32 2.87 6.44
C ASP A 106 -12.63 3.07 7.19
N THR A 107 -13.67 2.36 6.77
CA THR A 107 -15.02 2.48 7.29
C THR A 107 -15.26 1.42 8.36
N SER A 108 -15.72 1.86 9.53
CA SER A 108 -16.07 0.99 10.65
C SER A 108 -17.47 1.33 11.20
N MET A 109 -17.92 0.60 12.21
CA MET A 109 -19.15 0.92 12.95
C MET A 109 -19.12 2.31 13.63
N PHE A 110 -17.93 2.89 13.84
CA PHE A 110 -17.74 4.19 14.50
C PHE A 110 -17.58 5.35 13.51
N GLY A 111 -17.69 5.10 12.20
CA GLY A 111 -17.51 6.10 11.15
C GLY A 111 -16.31 5.81 10.24
N VAL A 112 -15.85 6.85 9.56
CA VAL A 112 -14.71 6.79 8.62
C VAL A 112 -13.45 7.30 9.31
N SER A 113 -12.37 6.53 9.21
CA SER A 113 -11.01 6.92 9.59
C SER A 113 -10.07 6.81 8.39
N TYR A 114 -8.88 7.40 8.49
CA TYR A 114 -7.83 7.26 7.48
C TYR A 114 -6.80 6.23 7.94
N SER A 115 -6.64 5.19 7.14
CA SER A 115 -5.63 4.15 7.29
C SER A 115 -4.56 4.30 6.21
N ARG A 116 -3.39 3.69 6.41
CA ARG A 116 -2.23 3.84 5.50
C ARG A 116 -1.76 2.50 4.98
N ALA A 117 -1.80 2.34 3.67
CA ALA A 117 -1.20 1.23 2.96
C ALA A 117 0.22 1.59 2.52
N HIS A 118 1.06 0.58 2.29
CA HIS A 118 2.40 0.81 1.75
C HIS A 118 2.83 -0.32 0.82
N ARG A 119 3.71 0.01 -0.13
CA ARG A 119 4.36 -0.98 -0.97
C ARG A 119 5.82 -0.61 -1.22
N CYS A 120 6.67 -1.63 -1.21
CA CYS A 120 8.09 -1.46 -1.47
C CYS A 120 8.43 -1.77 -2.93
N TYR A 121 9.33 -0.98 -3.48
CA TYR A 121 9.84 -1.15 -4.84
C TYR A 121 11.36 -1.06 -4.81
N SER A 122 11.99 -1.96 -5.56
CA SER A 122 13.40 -1.90 -5.91
C SER A 122 13.53 -1.27 -7.29
N PHE A 123 14.42 -0.29 -7.40
CA PHE A 123 14.77 0.37 -8.64
C PHE A 123 16.22 0.06 -8.94
N GLU A 124 16.45 -0.69 -10.00
CA GLU A 124 17.79 -0.96 -10.53
C GLU A 124 18.05 0.00 -11.69
N PHE A 125 19.07 0.82 -11.55
CA PHE A 125 19.54 1.74 -12.57
C PHE A 125 20.86 1.23 -13.11
N ARG A 126 20.95 1.02 -14.42
CA ARG A 126 22.15 0.54 -15.12
C ARG A 126 22.46 1.44 -16.30
N ARG A 127 23.73 1.67 -16.59
CA ARG A 127 24.12 2.32 -17.84
C ARG A 127 23.94 1.34 -19.01
N ASP A 128 23.35 1.82 -20.10
CA ASP A 128 23.31 1.12 -21.37
C ASP A 128 24.57 1.39 -22.22
N ALA A 129 24.62 0.80 -23.41
CA ALA A 129 25.74 0.93 -24.33
C ALA A 129 25.88 2.35 -24.93
N GLU A 130 24.81 3.15 -24.89
CA GLU A 130 24.76 4.53 -25.39
C GLU A 130 25.08 5.55 -24.26
N GLY A 131 25.33 5.07 -23.04
CA GLY A 131 25.66 5.89 -21.87
C GLY A 131 24.43 6.36 -21.08
N GLY A 132 23.22 6.02 -21.53
CA GLY A 132 21.96 6.33 -20.87
C GLY A 132 21.69 5.45 -19.65
N LEU A 133 20.92 5.98 -18.69
CA LEU A 133 20.49 5.23 -17.51
C LEU A 133 19.18 4.48 -17.80
N ARG A 134 19.28 3.16 -17.89
CA ARG A 134 18.13 2.27 -17.97
C ARG A 134 17.66 1.91 -16.58
N GLU A 135 16.35 2.02 -16.39
CA GLU A 135 15.67 1.75 -15.14
C GLU A 135 14.88 0.44 -15.20
N ARG A 136 14.89 -0.29 -14.08
CA ARG A 136 14.04 -1.46 -13.86
C ARG A 136 13.38 -1.38 -12.48
N THR A 137 12.07 -1.16 -12.47
CA THR A 137 11.25 -1.18 -11.26
C THR A 137 10.77 -2.61 -10.99
N THR A 138 10.98 -3.09 -9.77
CA THR A 138 10.44 -4.37 -9.30
C THR A 138 9.66 -4.17 -8.00
N PRO A 139 8.36 -4.53 -7.93
CA PRO A 139 7.62 -4.52 -6.67
C PRO A 139 8.16 -5.62 -5.75
N LEU A 140 8.28 -5.30 -4.45
CA LEU A 140 8.75 -6.24 -3.43
C LEU A 140 7.59 -6.67 -2.53
N GLU A 141 7.62 -7.92 -2.08
CA GLU A 141 6.70 -8.44 -1.06
C GLU A 141 7.02 -7.92 0.33
N LYS A 142 8.33 -7.79 0.63
CA LYS A 142 8.84 -7.22 1.87
C LYS A 142 9.81 -6.09 1.57
N CYS A 143 9.92 -5.17 2.51
CA CYS A 143 10.82 -4.04 2.43
C CYS A 143 12.25 -4.39 2.90
N ASP A 144 12.68 -5.61 2.65
CA ASP A 144 13.96 -6.11 3.11
C ASP A 144 15.10 -5.60 2.22
N VAL A 145 16.27 -5.52 2.83
CA VAL A 145 17.50 -5.08 2.18
C VAL A 145 18.20 -6.34 1.70
N ALA A 146 18.27 -6.55 0.39
CA ALA A 146 19.25 -7.47 -0.20
C ALA A 146 20.63 -6.83 -0.15
#